data_AF-A0A833ZJV6-F1
#
_entry.id   AF-A0A833ZJV6-F1
#
_cell.length_a   1.000
_cell.length_b   1.000
_cell.length_c   1.000
_cell.angle_alpha   90.00
_cell.angle_beta   90.00
_cell.angle_gamma   90.00
#
_symmetry.space_group_name_H-M   'P 1'
#
loop_
_entity.id
_entity.type
_entity.pdbx_description
1 polymer ?
#
loop_
_entity_poly.entity_id
_entity_poly.type
_entity_poly.pdbx_seq_one_letter_code
_entity_poly.pdbx_strand_id
1 'polypeptide(L)'
;MTMGSGAKMKNSASVSDIIVVAKRISPRVDDVVKSMYPPLDPKLLDARTTALLLSVSHLVLVTRNACHLSGGLDWIDQSLSAAEEHLEVLREAALASEPDKGLPGPEGFLQEQSAI
;
A
#
# COMPACT_ATOMS: atom_id res chain seq x y z
N MET A 1 7.44 39.03 33.20
CA MET A 1 8.23 38.70 32.00
C MET A 1 8.25 37.18 31.87
N THR A 2 7.44 36.60 30.97
CA THR A 2 7.42 35.14 30.76
C THR A 2 8.37 34.80 29.62
N MET A 3 9.51 34.20 29.96
CA MET A 3 10.43 33.63 28.98
C MET A 3 9.83 32.30 28.54
N GLY A 4 9.00 32.34 27.50
CA GLY A 4 8.56 31.13 26.81
C GLY A 4 9.77 30.48 26.17
N SER A 5 10.31 29.45 26.82
CA SER A 5 11.27 28.52 26.22
C SER A 5 10.61 27.88 25.00
N GLY A 6 10.79 28.51 23.84
CA GLY A 6 10.59 27.85 22.56
C GLY A 6 11.54 26.67 22.53
N ALA A 7 11.00 25.46 22.64
CA ALA A 7 11.71 24.24 22.33
C ALA A 7 12.19 24.38 20.87
N LYS A 8 13.41 24.90 20.71
CA LYS A 8 14.09 25.07 19.44
C LYS A 8 14.21 23.66 18.86
N MET A 9 13.34 23.30 17.92
CA MET A 9 13.47 22.06 17.14
C MET A 9 14.89 22.06 16.57
N LYS A 10 15.74 21.19 17.12
CA LYS A 10 17.19 21.29 16.95
C LYS A 10 17.70 20.78 15.61
N ASN A 11 16.85 20.40 14.66
CA ASN A 11 17.35 19.89 13.38
C ASN A 11 16.39 20.17 12.23
N SER A 12 16.62 21.28 11.50
CA SER A 12 15.93 21.57 10.23
C SER A 12 16.11 20.43 9.22
N ALA A 13 17.23 19.69 9.30
CA ALA A 13 17.50 18.51 8.50
C ALA A 13 16.51 17.38 8.76
N SER A 14 16.16 17.07 10.02
CA SER A 14 15.23 15.97 10.32
C SER A 14 13.79 16.29 9.89
N VAL A 15 13.39 17.57 9.98
CA VAL A 15 12.09 18.02 9.43
C VAL A 15 12.07 17.93 7.90
N SER A 16 13.20 18.26 7.24
CA SER A 16 13.34 18.09 5.80
C SER A 16 13.17 16.62 5.38
N ASP A 17 13.73 15.67 6.14
CA ASP A 17 13.59 14.24 5.88
C ASP A 17 12.13 13.78 5.99
N ILE A 18 11.42 14.24 7.02
CA ILE A 18 9.96 13.99 7.16
C ILE A 18 9.21 14.49 5.92
N ILE A 19 9.50 15.72 5.46
CA ILE A 19 8.84 16.32 4.29
C ILE A 19 9.11 15.48 3.03
N VAL A 20 10.35 15.05 2.81
CA VAL A 20 10.73 14.25 1.64
C VAL A 20 10.00 12.91 1.63
N VAL A 21 9.87 12.25 2.79
CA VAL A 21 9.14 10.97 2.90
C VAL A 21 7.64 11.19 2.73
N ALA A 22 7.06 12.21 3.37
CA ALA A 22 5.64 12.52 3.28
C ALA A 22 5.19 12.80 1.84
N LYS A 23 6.03 13.49 1.04
CA LYS A 23 5.75 13.74 -0.39
C LYS A 23 5.60 12.48 -1.23
N ARG A 24 6.11 11.33 -0.77
CA ARG A 24 5.97 10.05 -1.48
C ARG A 24 4.61 9.41 -1.27
N ILE A 25 3.80 9.86 -0.29
CA ILE A 25 2.49 9.28 0.00
C ILE A 25 1.50 9.59 -1.13
N SER A 26 1.38 10.84 -1.57
CA SER A 26 0.39 11.21 -2.59
C SER A 26 0.55 10.42 -3.90
N PRO A 27 1.75 10.27 -4.49
CA PRO A 27 1.92 9.42 -5.66
C PRO A 27 1.55 7.94 -5.44
N ARG A 28 1.73 7.42 -4.21
CA ARG A 28 1.35 6.04 -3.87
C ARG A 28 -0.15 5.88 -3.74
N VAL A 29 -0.84 6.86 -3.19
CA VAL A 29 -2.30 6.90 -3.19
C VAL A 29 -2.83 6.97 -4.63
N ASP A 30 -2.24 7.82 -5.47
CA ASP A 30 -2.61 7.92 -6.88
C ASP A 30 -2.43 6.58 -7.61
N ASP A 31 -1.34 5.87 -7.33
CA ASP A 31 -1.07 4.53 -7.89
C ASP A 31 -2.13 3.50 -7.46
N VAL A 32 -2.54 3.50 -6.19
CA VAL A 32 -3.62 2.64 -5.68
C VAL A 32 -4.94 2.97 -6.37
N VAL A 33 -5.33 4.25 -6.39
CA VAL A 33 -6.58 4.71 -7.01
C VAL A 33 -6.62 4.35 -8.50
N LYS A 34 -5.51 4.55 -9.23
CA LYS A 34 -5.41 4.13 -10.64
C LYS A 34 -5.61 2.63 -10.82
N SER A 35 -5.05 1.81 -9.92
CA SER A 35 -5.20 0.36 -9.97
C SER A 35 -6.62 -0.13 -9.63
N MET A 36 -7.47 0.72 -9.04
CA MET A 36 -8.88 0.41 -8.78
C MET A 36 -9.79 0.63 -10.00
N TYR A 37 -9.30 1.28 -11.06
CA TYR A 37 -10.08 1.46 -12.29
C TYR A 37 -9.95 0.26 -13.23
N PRO A 38 -10.99 -0.06 -14.02
CA PRO A 38 -10.93 -1.16 -14.99
C PRO A 38 -9.83 -1.00 -16.06
N PRO A 39 -9.22 -2.10 -16.53
CA PRO A 39 -9.35 -3.47 -16.00
C PRO A 39 -8.68 -3.59 -14.63
N LEU A 40 -9.44 -4.09 -13.65
CA LEU A 40 -8.99 -4.25 -12.27
C LEU A 40 -8.13 -5.51 -12.16
N ASP A 41 -6.86 -5.35 -11.78
CA ASP A 41 -5.96 -6.46 -11.47
C ASP A 41 -5.76 -6.54 -9.93
N PRO A 42 -6.33 -7.55 -9.25
CA PRO A 42 -6.19 -7.73 -7.81
C PRO A 42 -4.73 -7.84 -7.34
N LYS A 43 -3.84 -8.45 -8.14
CA LYS A 43 -2.41 -8.57 -7.81
C LYS A 43 -1.71 -7.21 -7.87
N LEU A 44 -2.08 -6.38 -8.85
CA LEU A 44 -1.58 -5.02 -8.95
C LEU A 44 -2.08 -4.16 -7.78
N LEU A 45 -3.37 -4.26 -7.43
CA LEU A 45 -3.96 -3.51 -6.31
C LEU A 45 -3.32 -3.87 -4.97
N ASP A 46 -3.10 -5.16 -4.70
CA ASP A 46 -2.37 -5.65 -3.53
C ASP A 46 -0.95 -5.06 -3.45
N ALA A 47 -0.20 -5.14 -4.57
CA ALA A 47 1.16 -4.61 -4.64
C ALA A 47 1.22 -3.09 -4.42
N ARG A 48 0.30 -2.31 -5.03
CA ARG A 48 0.26 -0.85 -4.87
C ARG A 48 -0.15 -0.46 -3.44
N THR A 49 -1.09 -1.18 -2.84
CA THR A 49 -1.55 -0.92 -1.46
C THR A 49 -0.47 -1.29 -0.45
N THR A 50 0.25 -2.40 -0.65
CA THR A 50 1.45 -2.76 0.14
C THR A 50 2.50 -1.66 0.09
N ALA A 51 2.80 -1.15 -1.12
CA ALA A 51 3.77 -0.06 -1.28
C ALA A 51 3.34 1.25 -0.59
N LEU A 52 2.04 1.54 -0.56
CA LEU A 52 1.49 2.67 0.19
C LEU A 52 1.68 2.48 1.69
N LEU A 53 1.30 1.31 2.24
CA LEU A 53 1.45 1.01 3.66
C LEU A 53 2.93 1.12 4.09
N LEU A 54 3.86 0.52 3.34
CA LEU A 54 5.30 0.64 3.62
C LEU A 54 5.78 2.09 3.62
N SER A 55 5.24 2.93 2.73
CA SER A 55 5.59 4.36 2.69
C SER A 55 5.09 5.10 3.92
N VAL A 56 3.88 4.78 4.40
CA VAL A 56 3.31 5.34 5.63
C VAL A 56 4.07 4.85 6.87
N SER A 57 4.37 3.55 6.96
CA SER A 57 5.18 2.99 8.06
C SER A 57 6.57 3.63 8.10
N HIS A 58 7.20 3.85 6.95
CA HIS A 58 8.48 4.57 6.87
C HIS A 58 8.35 6.03 7.36
N LEU A 59 7.27 6.74 7.01
CA LEU A 59 7.01 8.09 7.52
C LEU A 59 6.89 8.11 9.05
N VAL A 60 6.20 7.11 9.63
CA VAL A 60 6.07 6.96 11.09
C VAL A 60 7.45 6.77 11.73
N LEU A 61 8.29 5.88 11.17
CA LEU A 61 9.64 5.63 11.69
C LEU A 61 10.52 6.89 11.64
N VAL A 62 10.54 7.59 10.50
CA VAL A 62 11.32 8.83 10.34
C VAL A 62 10.83 9.90 11.29
N THR A 63 9.52 10.03 11.49
CA THR A 63 8.93 10.99 12.43
C THR A 63 9.25 10.66 13.89
N ARG A 64 9.08 9.39 14.30
CA ARG A 64 9.44 8.94 15.65
C ARG A 64 10.91 9.20 15.96
N ASN A 65 11.79 8.92 15.00
CA ASN A 65 13.22 9.16 15.12
C ASN A 65 13.56 10.66 15.19
N ALA A 66 13.01 11.47 14.27
CA ALA A 66 13.28 12.90 14.19
C ALA A 66 12.75 13.72 15.38
N CYS A 67 11.65 13.26 15.98
CA CYS A 67 10.97 13.95 17.08
C CYS A 67 11.24 13.30 18.45
N HIS A 68 12.06 12.23 18.52
CA HIS A 68 12.33 11.46 19.75
C HIS A 68 11.05 11.08 20.52
N LEU A 69 10.01 10.66 19.79
CA LEU A 69 8.74 10.30 20.39
C LEU A 69 8.88 8.94 21.09
N SER A 70 9.03 8.96 22.42
CA SER A 70 9.26 7.77 23.25
C SER A 70 8.01 7.27 23.98
N GLY A 71 6.81 7.81 23.72
CA GLY A 71 5.57 7.34 24.33
C GLY A 71 4.30 7.95 23.73
N GLY A 72 3.16 7.28 23.95
CA GLY A 72 1.82 7.80 23.63
C GLY A 72 1.37 7.69 22.17
N LEU A 73 1.86 6.71 21.42
CA LEU A 73 1.56 6.54 19.99
C LEU A 73 0.80 5.24 19.66
N ASP A 74 0.10 4.66 20.63
CA ASP A 74 -0.65 3.41 20.44
C ASP A 74 -1.70 3.53 19.34
N TRP A 75 -2.25 4.73 19.13
CA TRP A 75 -3.17 5.00 18.03
C TRP A 75 -2.53 4.83 16.65
N ILE A 76 -1.22 5.12 16.51
CA ILE A 76 -0.49 4.92 15.26
C ILE A 76 -0.35 3.43 14.99
N ASP A 77 0.06 2.69 16.01
CA ASP A 77 0.27 1.25 15.90
C ASP A 77 -1.06 0.52 15.63
N GLN A 78 -2.16 0.96 16.27
CA GLN A 78 -3.52 0.49 15.97
C GLN A 78 -3.94 0.82 14.53
N SER A 79 -3.62 2.02 14.04
CA SER A 79 -3.97 2.43 12.67
C SER A 79 -3.18 1.64 11.62
N LEU A 80 -1.91 1.35 11.89
CA LEU A 80 -1.08 0.49 11.02
C LEU A 80 -1.60 -0.94 11.04
N SER A 81 -1.94 -1.49 12.21
CA SER A 81 -2.53 -2.83 12.34
C SER A 81 -3.85 -2.95 11.56
N ALA A 82 -4.75 -1.97 11.67
CA ALA A 82 -5.99 -1.97 10.90
C ALA A 82 -5.74 -1.91 9.38
N ALA A 83 -4.71 -1.18 8.94
CA ALA A 83 -4.33 -1.14 7.53
C ALA A 83 -3.73 -2.48 7.04
N GLU A 84 -3.01 -3.20 7.90
CA GLU A 84 -2.51 -4.57 7.62
C GLU A 84 -3.67 -5.55 7.44
N GLU A 85 -4.69 -5.51 8.30
CA GLU A 85 -5.91 -6.33 8.17
C GLU A 85 -6.62 -6.09 6.82
N HIS A 86 -6.71 -4.83 6.37
CA HIS A 86 -7.25 -4.53 5.04
C HIS A 86 -6.40 -5.10 3.91
N LEU A 87 -5.09 -5.16 4.09
CA LEU A 87 -4.16 -5.74 3.13
C LEU A 87 -4.28 -7.27 3.04
N GLU A 88 -4.60 -7.95 4.13
CA GLU A 88 -4.89 -9.39 4.11
C GLU A 88 -6.04 -9.72 3.16
N VAL A 89 -7.13 -8.94 3.19
CA VAL A 89 -8.27 -9.13 2.28
C VAL A 89 -7.87 -8.94 0.81
N LEU A 90 -7.03 -7.93 0.52
CA LEU A 90 -6.53 -7.71 -0.85
C LEU A 90 -5.63 -8.86 -1.30
N ARG A 91 -4.81 -9.39 -0.39
CA ARG A 91 -3.92 -10.52 -0.66
C ARG A 91 -4.70 -11.80 -0.92
N GLU A 92 -5.76 -12.06 -0.16
CA GLU A 92 -6.68 -13.17 -0.43
C GLU A 92 -7.33 -13.05 -1.80
N ALA A 93 -7.82 -11.85 -2.15
CA ALA A 93 -8.39 -11.59 -3.48
C ALA A 93 -7.35 -11.77 -4.61
N ALA A 94 -6.10 -11.34 -4.39
CA ALA A 94 -5.01 -11.51 -5.33
C ALA A 94 -4.64 -12.98 -5.57
N LEU A 95 -4.71 -13.81 -4.52
CA LEU A 95 -4.51 -15.27 -4.61
C LEU A 95 -5.70 -15.96 -5.27
N ALA A 96 -6.94 -15.55 -4.99
CA ALA A 96 -8.13 -16.08 -5.64
C ALA A 96 -8.22 -15.72 -7.14
N SER A 97 -7.56 -14.62 -7.55
CA SER A 97 -7.49 -14.15 -8.94
C SER A 97 -6.52 -14.95 -9.82
N GLU A 98 -5.89 -16.02 -9.31
CA GLU A 98 -5.14 -16.96 -10.15
C GLU A 98 -6.06 -17.43 -11.29
N PRO A 99 -5.68 -17.25 -12.57
CA PRO A 99 -6.44 -17.84 -13.65
C PRO A 99 -6.39 -19.35 -13.42
N ASP A 100 -7.57 -19.99 -13.33
CA ASP A 100 -7.70 -21.41 -13.60
C ASP A 100 -7.00 -21.61 -14.94
N LYS A 101 -5.77 -22.14 -14.86
CA LYS A 101 -4.93 -22.38 -16.02
C LYS A 101 -5.61 -23.55 -16.67
N GLY A 102 -6.60 -23.22 -17.51
CA GLY A 102 -7.54 -24.17 -18.07
C GLY A 102 -6.79 -25.42 -18.46
N LEU A 103 -7.19 -26.54 -17.86
CA LEU A 103 -7.07 -27.80 -18.54
C LEU A 103 -7.43 -27.55 -20.01
N PRO A 104 -6.64 -28.01 -20.99
CA PRO A 104 -7.10 -28.02 -22.37
C PRO A 104 -8.34 -28.94 -22.39
N GLY A 105 -9.52 -28.34 -22.26
CA GLY A 105 -10.78 -29.02 -22.51
C GLY A 105 -10.75 -29.53 -23.96
N PRO A 106 -11.29 -30.72 -24.24
CA PRO A 106 -11.26 -31.29 -25.57
C PRO A 106 -12.15 -30.44 -26.49
N GLU A 107 -11.54 -29.51 -27.21
CA GLU A 107 -12.21 -28.77 -28.28
C GLU A 107 -12.59 -29.75 -29.39
N GLY A 108 -13.87 -30.12 -29.40
CA GLY A 108 -14.73 -30.20 -30.58
C GLY A 108 -14.12 -30.77 -31.87
N PHE A 109 -13.94 -32.10 -31.93
CA PHE A 109 -13.94 -32.82 -33.22
C PHE A 109 -15.38 -33.10 -33.66
N LEU A 110 -16.13 -32.06 -34.00
CA LEU A 110 -17.40 -32.19 -34.74
C LEU A 110 -17.53 -31.03 -35.73
N GLN A 111 -16.88 -31.18 -36.88
CA GLN A 111 -17.31 -30.59 -38.14
C GLN A 111 -16.85 -31.55 -39.25
N GLU A 112 -17.70 -32.50 -39.62
CA GLU A 112 -18.49 -32.39 -40.84
C GLU A 112 -17.58 -32.31 -42.09
N GLN A 113 -17.15 -33.47 -42.58
CA GLN A 113 -16.98 -33.64 -44.03
C GLN A 113 -18.01 -34.66 -44.51
N SER A 114 -19.02 -34.06 -45.12
CA SER A 114 -20.04 -34.60 -46.00
C SER A 114 -19.51 -35.66 -46.96
N ALA A 115 -20.41 -36.61 -47.24
CA ALA A 115 -20.40 -37.56 -48.34
C ALA A 115 -19.73 -37.06 -49.63
N ILE A 116 -18.89 -37.90 -50.24
CA ILE A 116 -19.17 -38.73 -51.43
C ILE A 116 -18.23 -39.94 -51.41
#